data_AF-A0A260M3K1-F1
#
_entry.id   AF-A0A260M3K1-F1
#
_cell.length_a   1.000
_cell.length_b   1.000
_cell.length_c   1.000
_cell.angle_alpha   90.00
_cell.angle_beta   90.00
_cell.angle_gamma   90.00
#
_symmetry.space_group_name_H-M   'P 1'
#
loop_
_entity.id
_entity.type
_entity.pdbx_description
1 polymer ?
#
loop_
_entity_poly.entity_id
_entity_poly.type
_entity_poly.pdbx_seq_one_letter_code
_entity_poly.pdbx_strand_id
1 'polypeptide(L)' 'MRPNLWWPQDRAWFVVSDIDLMSTYVGSSTACALALSSHPDLEVIDTSAYRKVTWDSDDINPLPPRPYG' A
#
# COMPACT_ATOMS: atom_id res chain seq x y z
N MET A 1 10.07 -14.85 12.43
CA MET A 1 9.37 -13.59 12.08
C MET A 1 10.04 -13.02 10.84
N ARG A 2 9.29 -12.77 9.76
CA ARG A 2 9.78 -12.02 8.62
C ARG A 2 9.34 -10.57 8.84
N PRO A 3 10.24 -9.57 8.90
CA PRO A 3 9.82 -8.18 9.02
C PRO A 3 9.07 -7.81 7.73
N ASN A 4 7.77 -7.55 7.88
CA ASN A 4 6.93 -7.05 6.79
C ASN A 4 7.13 -5.56 6.54
N LEU A 5 7.88 -4.86 7.38
CA LEU A 5 8.16 -3.43 7.29
C LEU A 5 9.67 -3.18 7.36
N TRP A 6 10.19 -2.40 6.42
CA TRP A 6 11.60 -2.00 6.41
C TRP A 6 11.82 -0.61 5.80
N TRP A 7 12.96 0.00 6.15
CA TRP A 7 13.41 1.29 5.63
C TRP A 7 14.81 1.15 5.00
N PRO A 8 15.11 1.88 3.93
CA PRO A 8 16.48 2.14 3.50
C PRO A 8 17.24 2.92 4.59
N GLN A 9 18.57 2.91 4.51
CA GLN A 9 19.44 3.52 5.52
C GLN A 9 19.18 5.01 5.74
N ASP A 10 18.80 5.73 4.68
CA ASP A 10 18.49 7.17 4.70
C ASP A 10 17.07 7.49 5.21
N ARG A 11 16.24 6.47 5.47
CA ARG A 11 14.83 6.58 5.87
C ARG A 11 13.96 7.41 4.93
N ALA A 12 14.34 7.54 3.66
CA ALA A 12 13.64 8.39 2.71
C ALA A 12 12.24 7.84 2.29
N TRP A 13 12.03 6.53 2.41
CA TRP A 13 10.77 5.83 2.14
C TRP A 13 10.70 4.54 2.96
N PHE A 14 9.60 3.81 2.90
CA PHE A 14 9.48 2.49 3.52
C PHE A 14 8.62 1.56 2.70
N VAL A 15 8.83 0.26 2.89
CA VAL A 15 8.03 -0.80 2.26
C VAL A 15 7.31 -1.58 3.33
N VAL A 16 6.02 -1.83 3.10
CA VAL A 16 5.19 -2.76 3.86
C VAL A 16 4.66 -3.85 2.92
N SER A 17 4.89 -5.12 3.24
CA SER A 17 4.28 -6.27 2.56
C SER A 17 3.37 -7.02 3.52
N ASP A 18 2.07 -7.07 3.26
CA ASP A 18 1.15 -7.85 4.09
C ASP A 18 0.80 -9.18 3.40
N ILE A 19 0.55 -10.23 4.18
CA ILE A 19 0.21 -11.56 3.63
C ILE A 19 -1.16 -11.57 2.96
N ASP A 20 -2.05 -10.68 3.40
CA ASP A 20 -3.40 -10.56 2.87
C ASP A 20 -3.46 -9.59 1.67
N LEU A 21 -2.36 -8.89 1.37
CA LEU A 21 -2.28 -7.97 0.24
C LEU A 21 -1.61 -8.64 -0.97
N MET A 22 -2.23 -8.49 -2.14
CA MET A 22 -1.63 -8.86 -3.43
C MET A 22 -0.59 -7.84 -3.92
N SER A 23 -0.38 -6.77 -3.16
CA SER A 23 0.48 -5.64 -3.52
C SER A 23 1.38 -5.25 -2.36
N THR A 24 2.53 -4.66 -2.69
CA THR A 24 3.44 -4.07 -1.71
C THR A 24 3.12 -2.60 -1.54
N TYR A 25 2.94 -2.14 -0.30
CA TYR A 25 2.71 -0.74 0.00
C TYR A 25 4.04 0.00 0.17
N VAL A 26 4.20 1.14 -0.51
CA VAL A 26 5.38 1.99 -0.38
C VAL A 26 4.98 3.35 0.16
N GLY A 27 5.40 3.67 1.38
CA GLY A 27 5.26 5.02 1.93
C GLY A 27 6.45 5.87 1.52
N SER A 28 6.23 6.94 0.78
CA SER A 28 7.31 7.78 0.25
C SER A 28 6.88 9.24 0.07
N SER A 29 7.81 10.09 -0.36
CA SER A 29 7.47 11.43 -0.87
C SER A 29 6.78 11.35 -2.22
N THR A 30 6.02 12.37 -2.60
CA THR A 30 5.35 12.43 -3.91
C THR A 30 6.33 12.30 -5.08
N ALA A 31 7.52 12.90 -4.99
CA ALA A 31 8.54 12.78 -6.03
C ALA A 31 9.03 11.32 -6.20
N CYS A 32 9.18 10.59 -5.10
CA CYS A 32 9.55 9.18 -5.12
C CYS A 32 8.42 8.31 -5.70
N ALA A 33 7.17 8.56 -5.27
CA ALA A 33 6.00 7.86 -5.81
C ALA A 33 5.86 8.06 -7.33
N LEU A 34 6.06 9.28 -7.83
CA LEU A 34 6.02 9.59 -9.27
C LEU A 34 7.14 8.86 -10.03
N ALA A 35 8.35 8.81 -9.48
CA ALA A 35 9.45 8.06 -10.07
C ALA A 35 9.14 6.56 -10.17
N LEU A 36 8.54 5.96 -9.14
CA LEU A 36 8.08 4.57 -9.16
C LEU A 36 7.02 4.35 -10.24
N SER A 37 6.02 5.24 -10.31
CA SER A 37 4.93 5.16 -11.30
C SER A 37 5.41 5.33 -12.75
N SER A 38 6.51 6.05 -12.96
CA SER A 38 7.14 6.17 -14.28
C SER A 38 7.98 4.96 -14.71
N HIS A 39 8.22 4.00 -13.81
CA HIS A 39 9.07 2.85 -14.11
C HIS A 39 8.28 1.81 -14.92
N PRO A 40 8.73 1.45 -16.14
CA PRO A 40 7.93 0.66 -17.08
C PRO A 40 7.64 -0.77 -16.60
N ASP A 41 8.49 -1.31 -15.73
CA ASP A 41 8.36 -2.67 -15.20
C ASP A 41 7.49 -2.76 -13.93
N LEU A 42 6.99 -1.63 -13.41
CA LEU A 42 6.20 -1.58 -12.18
C LEU A 42 4.76 -1.19 -12.46
N GLU A 43 3.82 -2.00 -11.96
CA GLU A 43 2.43 -1.59 -11.80
C GLU A 43 2.30 -0.79 -10.50
N VAL A 44 1.99 0.49 -10.62
CA VAL A 44 1.90 1.40 -9.47
C VAL A 44 0.57 2.12 -9.47
N ILE A 45 -0.15 2.00 -8.35
CA ILE A 45 -1.40 2.72 -8.10
C ILE A 45 -1.12 3.78 -7.04
N ASP A 46 -1.43 5.04 -7.37
CA ASP A 46 -1.28 6.14 -6.43
C ASP A 46 -2.26 6.01 -5.26
N THR A 47 -1.80 6.41 -4.08
CA THR A 47 -2.58 6.34 -2.85
C THR A 47 -2.28 7.54 -1.97
N SER A 48 -3.07 7.72 -0.92
CA SER A 48 -2.82 8.77 0.08
C SER A 48 -2.84 8.15 1.46
N ALA A 49 -2.24 8.84 2.43
CA ALA A 49 -2.27 8.42 3.83
C ALA A 49 -3.70 8.30 4.41
N TYR A 50 -4.70 8.84 3.71
CA TYR A 50 -6.11 8.75 4.09
C TYR A 50 -6.84 7.58 3.44
N ARG A 51 -6.28 6.99 2.38
CA ARG A 51 -6.82 5.78 1.76
C ARG A 51 -6.43 4.57 2.59
N LYS A 52 -7.44 3.87 3.07
CA LYS A 52 -7.28 2.66 3.86
C LYS A 52 -7.52 1.46 2.96
N VAL A 53 -6.82 0.37 3.28
CA VAL A 53 -7.10 -0.95 2.69
C VAL A 53 -7.74 -1.79 3.77
N THR A 54 -8.98 -1.43 4.13
CA THR A 54 -9.80 -2.14 5.10
C THR A 54 -11.04 -2.70 4.43
N TRP A 55 -11.64 -3.69 5.08
CA TRP A 55 -12.89 -4.33 4.65
C TRP A 55 -14.00 -3.36 4.22
N ASP A 56 -14.14 -2.25 4.94
CA ASP A 56 -15.19 -1.25 4.79
C ASP A 56 -14.79 -0.07 3.88
N SER A 57 -13.64 -0.16 3.20
CA SER A 57 -13.15 0.91 2.32
C SER A 57 -13.69 0.83 0.89
N ASP A 58 -14.45 -0.23 0.55
CA ASP A 58 -15.14 -0.34 -0.74
C ASP A 58 -16.50 0.36 -0.67
N ASP A 59 -16.58 1.54 -1.28
CA ASP A 59 -17.81 2.33 -1.41
C ASP A 59 -18.57 2.03 -2.72
N ILE A 60 -18.01 1.21 -3.62
CA ILE A 60 -18.58 0.92 -4.94
C ILE A 60 -19.40 -0.36 -4.90
N ASN A 61 -18.85 -1.42 -4.29
CA ASN A 61 -19.54 -2.70 -4.17
C ASN A 61 -20.26 -2.81 -2.81
N PRO A 62 -21.38 -3.55 -2.73
CA PRO A 62 -22.02 -3.83 -1.45
C PRO A 62 -21.06 -4.54 -0.50
N LEU A 63 -20.93 -4.02 0.72
CA LEU A 63 -20.14 -4.68 1.76
C LEU A 63 -20.72 -6.07 2.05
N PRO A 64 -19.89 -7.12 2.10
CA PRO A 64 -20.37 -8.41 2.55
C PRO A 64 -20.69 -8.38 4.07
N PRO A 65 -21.29 -9.46 4.62
CA PRO A 65 -21.52 -9.55 6.06
C PRO A 65 -20.21 -9.44 6.85
N ARG A 66 -20.24 -8.73 7.99
CA ARG A 66 -19.06 -8.59 8.86
C ARG A 66 -18.50 -9.96 9.26
N PRO A 67 -17.19 -10.18 9.15
CA PRO A 67 -16.60 -11.48 9.44
C PRO A 67 -16.72 -11.91 10.92
N TYR A 68 -17.00 -10.99 11.86
CA TYR A 68 -17.04 -11.30 13.30
C TYR A 68 -18.20 -10.70 14.12
N GLY A 69 -19.18 -10.03 13.49
CA GLY A 69 -20.29 -9.35 14.20
C GLY A 69 -19.93 -8.00 14.81
#